data_AF-A0A0F0H7S7-F1
#
_entry.id   AF-A0A0F0H7S7-F1
#
_cell.length_a   1.000
_cell.length_b   1.000
_cell.length_c   1.000
_cell.angle_alpha   90.00
_cell.angle_beta   90.00
_cell.angle_gamma   90.00
#
_symmetry.space_group_name_H-M   'P 1'
#
loop_
_entity.id
_entity.type
_entity.pdbx_description
1 polymer ?
#
loop_
_entity_poly.entity_id
_entity_poly.type
_entity_poly.pdbx_seq_one_letter_code
_entity_poly.pdbx_strand_id
1 'polypeptide(L)'
;MHDALTRVNAVMFRRLWRGTNETVLAYSETEALAYRVREGDVDLADPFVVDPDVTLWQRGGEFLDVAGELLELPPAPGHSAFGAS
;
A
#
# COMPACT_ATOMS: atom_id res chain seq x y z
N MET A 1 -21.62 -0.11 -23.61
CA MET A 1 -22.19 0.26 -22.31
C MET A 1 -21.01 0.55 -21.40
N HIS A 2 -20.66 1.83 -21.24
CA HIS A 2 -19.57 2.22 -20.36
C HIS A 2 -20.15 2.33 -18.95
N ASP A 3 -19.70 1.45 -18.08
CA ASP A 3 -20.09 1.48 -16.68
C ASP A 3 -19.41 2.68 -16.02
N ALA A 4 -20.14 3.78 -15.93
CA ALA A 4 -19.71 5.00 -15.25
C ALA A 4 -20.11 5.00 -13.76
N LEU A 5 -20.57 3.86 -13.23
CA LEU A 5 -20.88 3.62 -11.82
C LEU A 5 -19.80 2.67 -11.28
N THR A 6 -18.69 3.15 -10.71
CA THR A 6 -18.63 3.61 -9.32
C THR A 6 -17.33 4.40 -9.14
N ARG A 7 -17.41 5.73 -9.02
CA ARG A 7 -16.25 6.50 -8.56
C ARG A 7 -16.05 6.22 -7.07
N VAL A 8 -15.08 5.37 -6.75
CA VAL A 8 -14.62 5.17 -5.37
C VAL A 8 -13.70 6.32 -5.03
N ASN A 9 -14.17 7.22 -4.16
CA ASN A 9 -13.30 8.23 -3.57
C ASN A 9 -12.57 7.57 -2.41
N ALA A 10 -11.26 7.70 -2.36
CA ALA A 10 -10.45 7.23 -1.24
C ALA A 10 -9.53 8.33 -0.74
N VAL A 11 -9.28 8.36 0.56
CA VAL A 11 -8.15 9.10 1.12
C VAL A 11 -6.94 8.18 1.08
N MET A 12 -5.89 8.62 0.38
CA MET A 12 -4.65 7.87 0.28
C MET A 12 -3.60 8.45 1.24
N PHE A 13 -3.05 7.60 2.09
CA PHE A 13 -1.79 7.85 2.76
C PHE A 13 -0.71 6.99 2.11
N ARG A 14 0.40 7.60 1.70
CA ARG A 14 1.53 6.89 1.11
C ARG A 14 2.82 7.33 1.75
N ARG A 15 3.71 6.37 2.02
CA ARG A 15 5.09 6.63 2.42
C ARG A 15 6.06 5.78 1.62
N LEU A 16 7.19 6.39 1.26
CA LEU A 16 8.37 5.69 0.80
C LEU A 16 9.26 5.44 2.00
N TRP A 17 9.51 4.16 2.32
CA TRP A 17 10.33 3.78 3.45
C TRP A 17 11.20 2.59 3.08
N ARG A 18 12.52 2.76 3.23
CA ARG A 18 13.51 1.67 3.04
C ARG A 18 13.34 0.90 1.72
N GLY A 19 13.13 1.61 0.61
CA GLY A 19 12.97 1.02 -0.72
C GLY A 19 11.62 0.32 -0.96
N THR A 20 10.63 0.57 -0.11
CA THR A 20 9.26 0.11 -0.28
C THR A 20 8.29 1.27 -0.39
N ASN A 21 7.25 1.07 -1.18
CA ASN A 21 6.05 1.89 -1.17
C ASN A 21 5.04 1.23 -0.24
N GLU A 22 4.60 2.00 0.74
CA GLU A 22 3.57 1.60 1.67
C GLU A 22 2.40 2.55 1.53
N THR A 23 1.24 1.98 1.23
CA THR A 23 0.04 2.73 0.88
C THR A 23 -1.12 2.25 1.74
N VAL A 24 -1.94 3.18 2.20
CA VAL A 24 -3.25 2.93 2.81
C VAL A 24 -4.28 3.73 2.02
N LEU A 25 -5.28 3.04 1.50
CA LEU A 25 -6.45 3.61 0.84
C LEU A 25 -7.65 3.47 1.79
N ALA A 26 -8.17 4.58 2.29
CA ALA A 26 -9.39 4.60 3.10
C ALA A 26 -10.59 4.91 2.19
N TYR A 27 -11.45 3.91 1.98
CA TYR A 27 -12.71 4.05 1.22
C TYR A 27 -13.83 4.60 2.11
N SER A 28 -13.81 4.25 3.40
CA SER A 28 -14.71 4.76 4.43
C SER A 28 -14.02 4.70 5.80
N GLU A 29 -14.73 5.06 6.88
CA GLU A 29 -14.22 4.95 8.26
C GLU A 29 -13.90 3.49 8.64
N THR A 30 -14.65 2.54 8.11
CA THR A 30 -14.56 1.11 8.45
C THR A 30 -13.94 0.26 7.34
N GLU A 31 -13.64 0.86 6.19
CA GLU A 31 -13.15 0.13 5.02
C GLU A 31 -11.91 0.79 4.44
N ALA A 32 -10.79 0.10 4.57
CA ALA A 32 -9.50 0.49 4.04
C ALA A 32 -8.74 -0.72 3.50
N LEU A 33 -7.85 -0.45 2.55
CA LEU A 33 -6.85 -1.39 2.05
C LEU A 33 -5.47 -0.81 2.32
N ALA A 34 -4.62 -1.58 3.00
CA ALA A 34 -3.22 -1.28 3.15
C ALA A 34 -2.39 -2.29 2.36
N TYR A 35 -1.32 -1.84 1.71
CA TYR A 35 -0.41 -2.71 1.00
C TYR A 35 1.02 -2.16 0.99
N ARG A 36 1.96 -3.08 0.80
CA ARG A 36 3.39 -2.82 0.66
C ARG A 36 3.91 -3.48 -0.60
N VAL A 37 4.58 -2.71 -1.44
CA VAL A 37 5.31 -3.16 -2.63
C VAL A 37 6.73 -2.58 -2.62
N ARG A 38 7.63 -3.04 -3.50
CA ARG A 38 8.92 -2.36 -3.66
C ARG A 38 8.73 -1.00 -4.31
N GLU A 39 9.74 -0.14 -4.17
CA GLU A 39 9.68 1.23 -4.70
C GLU A 39 9.33 1.30 -6.19
N GLY A 40 9.89 0.40 -7.02
CA GLY A 40 9.66 0.37 -8.46
C GLY A 40 8.40 -0.37 -8.92
N ASP A 41 7.72 -1.08 -8.02
CA ASP A 41 6.60 -1.97 -8.37
C ASP A 41 5.23 -1.30 -8.15
N VAL A 42 5.21 -0.05 -7.68
CA VAL A 42 3.95 0.69 -7.48
C VAL A 42 3.43 1.25 -8.81
N ASP A 43 2.15 1.00 -9.12
CA ASP A 43 1.45 1.75 -10.15
C ASP A 43 0.99 3.10 -9.58
N LEU A 44 1.52 4.19 -10.13
CA LEU A 44 1.18 5.55 -9.72
C LEU A 44 -0.06 6.09 -10.44
N ALA A 45 -0.44 5.49 -11.57
CA ALA A 45 -1.62 5.88 -12.34
C ALA A 45 -2.88 5.29 -11.71
N ASP A 46 -2.80 4.08 -11.15
CA ASP A 46 -3.92 3.41 -10.49
C ASP A 46 -3.49 2.75 -9.16
N PRO A 47 -3.60 3.45 -8.02
CA PRO A 47 -3.21 2.89 -6.73
C PRO A 47 -4.19 1.81 -6.21
N PHE A 48 -5.35 1.64 -6.83
CA PHE A 48 -6.35 0.65 -6.42
C PHE A 48 -6.04 -0.75 -6.95
N VAL A 49 -5.25 -0.84 -8.01
CA VAL A 49 -4.82 -2.11 -8.60
C VAL A 49 -3.46 -2.48 -8.03
N VAL A 50 -3.45 -3.57 -7.26
CA VAL A 50 -2.25 -4.09 -6.60
C VAL A 50 -1.97 -5.48 -7.16
N ASP A 51 -0.88 -5.61 -7.91
CA ASP A 51 -0.48 -6.89 -8.50
C ASP A 51 -0.03 -7.86 -7.39
N PRO A 52 -0.70 -9.02 -7.23
CA PRO A 52 -0.39 -9.97 -6.17
C PRO A 52 1.01 -10.57 -6.29
N ASP A 53 1.60 -10.61 -7.49
CA ASP A 53 2.91 -11.23 -7.72
C ASP A 53 4.06 -10.35 -7.22
N VAL A 54 3.85 -9.03 -7.14
CA VAL A 54 4.84 -8.05 -6.64
C VAL A 54 4.54 -7.57 -5.22
N THR A 55 3.38 -7.92 -4.68
CA THR A 55 2.92 -7.52 -3.35
C THR A 55 3.70 -8.25 -2.27
N LEU A 56 4.35 -7.47 -1.40
CA LEU A 56 5.10 -7.99 -0.26
C LEU A 56 4.17 -8.27 0.93
N TRP A 57 3.13 -7.46 1.07
CA TRP A 57 2.11 -7.60 2.10
C TRP A 57 0.87 -6.79 1.71
N GLN A 58 -0.31 -7.28 2.08
CA GLN A 58 -1.58 -6.56 1.94
C GLN A 58 -2.58 -6.97 3.02
N ARG A 59 -3.46 -6.04 3.40
CA ARG A 59 -4.58 -6.30 4.31
C ARG A 59 -5.73 -5.32 4.08
N GLY A 60 -6.95 -5.85 4.04
CA GLY A 60 -8.18 -5.06 4.15
C GLY A 60 -8.71 -5.02 5.59
N GLY A 61 -9.37 -3.94 5.98
CA GLY A 61 -9.95 -3.78 7.32
C GLY A 61 -10.27 -2.33 7.66
N GLU A 62 -10.40 -2.02 8.96
CA GLU A 62 -10.56 -0.65 9.42
C GLU A 62 -9.26 0.15 9.29
N PHE A 63 -9.36 1.47 9.05
CA PHE A 63 -8.22 2.32 8.70
C PHE A 63 -7.07 2.25 9.72
N LEU A 64 -7.37 2.41 11.00
CA LEU A 64 -6.34 2.44 12.05
C LEU A 64 -5.67 1.09 12.25
N ASP A 65 -6.42 -0.01 12.10
CA ASP A 65 -5.89 -1.36 12.25
C ASP A 65 -4.89 -1.68 11.13
N VAL A 66 -5.29 -1.45 9.88
CA VAL A 66 -4.44 -1.78 8.74
C VAL A 66 -3.24 -0.83 8.63
N ALA A 67 -3.42 0.45 8.98
CA ALA A 67 -2.32 1.40 9.04
C ALA A 67 -1.34 1.03 10.16
N GLY A 68 -1.83 0.70 11.36
CA GLY A 68 -1.00 0.30 12.49
C GLY A 68 -0.13 -0.91 12.16
N GLU A 69 -0.71 -1.97 11.60
CA GLU A 69 0.06 -3.15 11.21
C GLU A 69 1.10 -2.84 10.14
N LEU A 70 0.73 -2.07 9.10
CA LEU A 70 1.66 -1.66 8.04
C LEU A 70 2.88 -0.92 8.61
N LEU A 71 2.68 -0.09 9.64
CA LEU A 71 3.75 0.64 10.32
C LEU A 71 4.70 -0.27 11.11
N GLU A 72 4.20 -1.39 11.63
CA GLU A 72 4.94 -2.35 12.47
C GLU A 72 5.67 -3.44 11.67
N LEU A 73 5.31 -3.62 10.40
CA LEU A 73 5.94 -4.63 9.55
C LEU A 73 7.47 -4.46 9.47
N PRO A 74 8.24 -5.55 9.56
CA PRO A 74 9.70 -5.49 9.47
C PRO A 74 10.16 -4.95 8.12
N PRO A 75 11.41 -4.43 8.01
CA PRO A 75 11.97 -4.05 6.71
C PRO A 75 11.85 -5.17 5.67
N ALA A 76 11.58 -4.82 4.42
CA ALA A 76 11.49 -5.80 3.36
C ALA A 76 12.83 -6.56 3.16
N PRO A 77 12.79 -7.86 2.81
CA PRO A 77 13.99 -8.63 2.50
C PRO A 77 14.83 -7.97 1.41
N GLY A 78 16.16 -7.92 1.60
CA GLY A 78 17.09 -7.27 0.66
C GLY A 78 17.39 -5.80 0.98
N HIS A 79 16.75 -5.20 1.98
CA HIS A 79 17.12 -3.88 2.46
C HIS A 79 18.22 -3.98 3.53
N SER A 80 19.47 -3.67 3.15
CA SER A 80 20.58 -3.53 4.11
C SER A 80 20.44 -2.20 4.86
N ALA A 81 20.40 -2.23 6.20
CA ALA A 81 20.27 -1.04 7.04
C ALA A 81 21.43 -0.04 6.89
N PHE A 82 22.54 -0.49 6.30
CA PHE A 82 23.68 0.31 5.88
C PHE A 82 24.05 -0.14 4.47
N GLY A 83 24.13 0.81 3.54
CA GLY A 83 24.93 0.58 2.34
C GLY A 83 26.35 0.30 2.82
N ALA A 84 26.92 -0.84 2.42
CA ALA A 84 28.35 -1.05 2.55
C ALA A 84 29.02 0.06 1.73
N SER A 85 29.52 1.08 2.43
CA SER A 85 30.56 1.98 1.90
C SER A 85 31.89 1.51 2.41
#